data_AF-A0A831PHG2-F1
#
_entry.id   AF-A0A831PHG2-F1
#
_cell.length_a   1.000
_cell.length_b   1.000
_cell.length_c   1.000
_cell.angle_alpha   90.00
_cell.angle_beta   90.00
_cell.angle_gamma   90.00
#
_symmetry.space_group_name_H-M   'P 1'
#
loop_
_entity.id
_entity.type
_entity.pdbx_description
1 polymer ?
#
loop_
_entity_poly.entity_id
_entity_poly.type
_entity_poly.pdbx_seq_one_letter_code
_entity_poly.pdbx_strand_id
1 'polypeptide(L)'
;MSDILIIDDDPGFVNFLKNHVHQSFPGLSIATCLDPVCGLSQINPDLKLLLLDLEMPTIDGEKVLTYAVAKGVSKSRVIILSGRDADYLHRRFPMGSCLAVLNKHEVRQKAVLNMVLGALQEKYGHCEQAF
;
A
#
# COMPACT_ATOMS: atom_id res chain seq x y z
N MET A 1 -4.37 7.21 -14.51
CA MET A 1 -4.72 7.04 -13.08
C MET A 1 -3.83 5.96 -12.51
N SER A 2 -3.40 6.09 -11.26
CA SER A 2 -2.49 5.11 -10.64
C SER A 2 -3.25 4.00 -9.96
N ASP A 3 -2.83 2.76 -10.17
CA ASP A 3 -3.42 1.55 -9.59
C ASP A 3 -3.08 1.42 -8.11
N ILE A 4 -1.84 1.78 -7.77
CA ILE A 4 -1.26 1.64 -6.44
C ILE A 4 -0.83 3.00 -5.95
N LEU A 5 -1.18 3.35 -4.72
CA LEU A 5 -0.65 4.51 -4.02
C LEU A 5 0.21 4.05 -2.85
N ILE A 6 1.44 4.56 -2.76
CA ILE A 6 2.33 4.39 -1.61
C ILE A 6 2.41 5.71 -0.85
N ILE A 7 2.18 5.67 0.45
CA ILE A 7 2.39 6.79 1.37
C ILE A 7 3.39 6.33 2.44
N ASP A 8 4.60 6.85 2.36
CA ASP A 8 5.71 6.50 3.25
C ASP A 8 6.73 7.66 3.21
N ASP A 9 7.20 8.12 4.37
CA ASP A 9 8.11 9.25 4.49
C ASP A 9 9.59 8.87 4.26
N ASP A 10 9.91 7.59 4.11
CA ASP A 10 11.24 7.10 3.75
C ASP A 10 11.43 7.11 2.21
N PRO A 11 12.20 8.06 1.66
CA PRO A 11 12.43 8.15 0.22
C PRO A 11 13.21 6.94 -0.33
N GLY A 12 14.05 6.30 0.48
CA GLY A 12 14.80 5.11 0.09
C GLY A 12 13.86 3.92 -0.12
N PHE A 13 12.95 3.70 0.82
CA PHE A 13 11.97 2.63 0.73
C PHE A 13 10.95 2.85 -0.39
N VAL A 14 10.45 4.08 -0.53
CA VAL A 14 9.55 4.46 -1.63
C VAL A 14 10.20 4.23 -3.00
N ASN A 15 11.44 4.67 -3.18
CA ASN A 15 12.14 4.49 -4.45
C ASN A 15 12.44 3.01 -4.73
N PHE A 16 12.79 2.24 -3.69
CA PHE A 16 12.94 0.79 -3.78
C PHE A 16 11.65 0.12 -4.26
N LEU A 17 10.51 0.36 -3.61
CA LEU A 17 9.23 -0.23 -4.00
C LEU A 17 8.79 0.21 -5.39
N LYS A 18 8.96 1.48 -5.73
CA LYS A 18 8.64 2.01 -7.06
C LYS A 18 9.42 1.29 -8.15
N ASN A 19 10.74 1.17 -7.99
CA ASN A 19 11.60 0.49 -8.96
C ASN A 19 11.28 -1.01 -9.03
N HIS A 20 11.09 -1.65 -7.88
CA HIS A 20 10.74 -3.06 -7.79
C HIS A 20 9.41 -3.37 -8.51
N VAL A 21 8.39 -2.54 -8.29
CA VAL A 21 7.09 -2.67 -8.96
C VAL A 21 7.23 -2.44 -10.45
N HIS A 22 7.93 -1.40 -10.87
CA HIS A 22 8.11 -1.10 -12.29
C HIS A 22 8.87 -2.21 -13.05
N GLN A 23 9.86 -2.84 -12.41
CA GLN A 23 10.66 -3.91 -12.99
C GLN A 23 9.92 -5.26 -13.00
N SER A 24 9.22 -5.59 -11.91
CA SER A 24 8.62 -6.92 -11.73
C SER A 24 7.17 -7.00 -12.20
N PHE A 25 6.46 -5.86 -12.20
CA PHE A 25 5.03 -5.77 -12.48
C PHE A 25 4.72 -4.60 -13.44
N PRO A 26 5.18 -4.66 -14.71
CA PRO A 26 5.04 -3.57 -15.68
C PRO A 26 3.58 -3.20 -16.00
N GLY A 27 2.62 -4.10 -15.74
CA GLY A 27 1.19 -3.84 -15.94
C GLY A 27 0.51 -3.05 -14.82
N LEU A 28 1.26 -2.62 -13.80
CA LEU A 28 0.75 -1.84 -12.67
C LEU A 28 1.32 -0.43 -12.68
N SER A 29 0.44 0.56 -12.53
CA SER A 29 0.82 1.96 -12.36
C SER A 29 0.92 2.34 -10.88
N ILE A 30 1.98 3.03 -10.48
CA ILE A 30 2.26 3.37 -9.09
C ILE A 30 2.42 4.87 -8.88
N ALA A 31 1.74 5.41 -7.88
CA ALA A 31 1.93 6.74 -7.33
C ALA A 31 2.60 6.63 -5.95
N THR A 32 3.46 7.59 -5.63
CA THR A 32 4.22 7.60 -4.38
C THR A 32 4.16 8.99 -3.75
N CYS A 33 3.94 9.06 -2.44
CA CYS A 33 3.88 10.29 -1.66
C CYS A 33 4.79 10.18 -0.44
N LEU A 34 5.78 11.09 -0.35
CA LEU A 34 6.62 11.25 0.84
C LEU A 34 5.95 12.07 1.94
N ASP A 35 5.03 12.95 1.54
CA ASP A 35 4.21 13.73 2.46
C ASP A 35 2.85 13.03 2.63
N PRO A 36 2.48 12.62 3.86
CA PRO A 36 1.17 12.02 4.11
C PRO A 36 0.01 12.95 3.76
N VAL A 37 0.17 14.28 3.89
CA VAL A 37 -0.88 15.25 3.53
C VAL A 37 -1.13 15.22 2.02
N CYS A 38 -0.07 15.21 1.22
CA CYS A 38 -0.16 15.03 -0.23
C CYS A 38 -0.81 13.68 -0.57
N GLY A 39 -0.43 12.61 0.13
CA GLY A 39 -1.01 11.28 -0.02
C GLY A 39 -2.53 11.27 0.17
N LEU A 40 -3.06 11.95 1.19
CA LEU A 40 -4.50 12.06 1.46
C LEU A 40 -5.29 12.64 0.28
N SER A 41 -4.71 13.57 -0.47
CA SER A 41 -5.35 14.18 -1.65
C SER A 41 -5.45 13.23 -2.85
N GLN A 42 -4.57 12.23 -2.92
CA GLN A 42 -4.52 11.25 -4.02
C GLN A 42 -5.37 10.02 -3.74
N ILE A 43 -5.83 9.84 -2.48
CA ILE A 43 -6.71 8.75 -2.10
C ILE A 43 -8.07 8.91 -2.77
N ASN A 44 -8.44 7.90 -3.56
CA ASN A 44 -9.68 7.84 -4.31
C ASN A 44 -10.21 6.39 -4.33
N PRO A 45 -11.52 6.18 -4.52
CA PRO A 45 -12.14 4.85 -4.46
C PRO A 45 -11.70 3.89 -5.57
N ASP A 46 -11.13 4.40 -6.67
CA ASP A 46 -10.67 3.59 -7.80
C ASP A 46 -9.30 2.94 -7.54
N LEU A 47 -8.61 3.32 -6.45
CA LEU A 47 -7.37 2.68 -6.03
C LEU A 47 -7.56 1.17 -5.88
N LYS A 48 -6.66 0.41 -6.50
CA LYS A 48 -6.61 -1.05 -6.42
C LYS A 48 -5.83 -1.50 -5.20
N LEU A 49 -4.82 -0.73 -4.80
CA LEU A 49 -4.04 -0.96 -3.58
C LEU A 49 -3.53 0.36 -2.97
N LEU A 50 -3.61 0.47 -1.66
CA LEU A 50 -2.99 1.52 -0.86
C LEU A 50 -1.94 0.86 0.05
N LEU A 51 -0.68 1.23 -0.12
CA LEU A 51 0.41 0.91 0.80
C LEU A 51 0.65 2.13 1.69
N LEU A 52 0.60 1.92 2.99
CA LEU A 52 0.65 3.01 3.96
C LEU A 52 1.63 2.68 5.08
N ASP A 53 2.63 3.51 5.31
CA ASP A 53 3.49 3.41 6.49
C ASP A 53 2.73 3.84 7.76
N LEU A 54 2.93 3.10 8.83
CA LEU A 54 2.33 3.35 10.13
C LEU A 54 3.10 4.40 10.93
N GLU A 55 4.40 4.48 10.75
CA GLU A 55 5.34 5.23 11.57
C GLU A 55 5.72 6.56 10.94
N MET A 56 4.70 7.36 10.60
CA MET A 56 4.94 8.69 10.07
C MET A 56 5.00 9.73 11.22
N PRO A 57 5.95 10.68 11.18
CA PRO A 57 6.16 11.66 12.25
C PRO A 57 5.01 12.66 12.39
N THR A 58 4.25 12.91 11.32
CA THR A 58 3.26 14.00 11.25
C THR A 58 1.81 13.52 11.34
N ILE A 59 1.49 12.32 10.85
CA ILE A 59 0.13 11.78 10.76
C ILE A 59 0.12 10.32 11.17
N ASP A 60 -0.80 9.92 12.05
CA ASP A 60 -1.00 8.52 12.41
C ASP A 60 -1.56 7.73 11.21
N GLY A 61 -0.88 6.66 10.80
CA GLY A 61 -1.33 5.77 9.72
C GLY A 61 -2.76 5.24 9.92
N GLU A 62 -3.23 5.07 11.16
CA GLU A 62 -4.62 4.68 11.39
C GLU A 62 -5.62 5.76 10.94
N LYS A 63 -5.28 7.04 11.10
CA LYS A 63 -6.14 8.15 10.63
C LYS A 63 -6.21 8.15 9.11
N VAL A 64 -5.10 7.85 8.44
CA VAL A 64 -5.06 7.73 6.97
C VAL A 64 -5.90 6.56 6.50
N LEU A 65 -5.83 5.40 7.17
CA LEU A 65 -6.71 4.25 6.90
C LEU A 65 -8.18 4.64 7.04
N THR A 66 -8.54 5.28 8.17
CA THR A 66 -9.92 5.72 8.44
C THR A 66 -10.42 6.69 7.38
N TYR A 67 -9.57 7.63 6.97
CA TYR A 67 -9.87 8.58 5.89
C TYR A 67 -10.03 7.88 4.54
N ALA A 68 -9.18 6.91 4.21
CA ALA A 68 -9.28 6.16 2.96
C ALA A 68 -10.59 5.38 2.87
N VAL A 69 -10.97 4.72 3.95
CA VAL A 69 -12.25 4.01 4.06
C VAL A 69 -13.42 4.98 3.92
N ALA A 70 -13.36 6.14 4.57
CA ALA A 70 -14.37 7.19 4.45
C ALA A 70 -14.49 7.76 3.02
N LYS A 71 -13.40 7.75 2.25
CA LYS A 71 -13.37 8.12 0.82
C LYS A 71 -13.85 7.01 -0.12
N GLY A 72 -14.20 5.84 0.40
CA GLY A 72 -14.72 4.71 -0.38
C GLY A 72 -13.68 3.67 -0.79
N VAL A 73 -12.44 3.77 -0.31
CA VAL A 73 -11.44 2.70 -0.50
C VAL A 73 -11.83 1.51 0.37
N SER A 74 -11.94 0.33 -0.24
CA SER A 74 -12.19 -0.89 0.54
C SER A 74 -11.03 -1.20 1.47
N LYS A 75 -11.32 -1.56 2.72
CA LYS A 75 -10.32 -2.07 3.69
C LYS A 75 -9.48 -3.22 3.12
N SER A 76 -10.09 -4.05 2.26
CA SER A 76 -9.44 -5.16 1.56
C SER A 76 -8.43 -4.72 0.49
N ARG A 77 -8.24 -3.42 0.28
CA ARG A 77 -7.27 -2.84 -0.65
C ARG A 77 -6.22 -1.99 0.08
N VAL A 78 -6.18 -2.02 1.42
CA VAL A 78 -5.20 -1.27 2.21
C VAL A 78 -4.24 -2.24 2.89
N ILE A 79 -2.94 -2.06 2.66
CA ILE A 79 -1.87 -2.75 3.37
C ILE A 79 -1.10 -1.72 4.18
N ILE A 80 -0.91 -2.02 5.45
CA ILE A 80 -0.13 -1.18 6.35
C ILE A 80 1.28 -1.74 6.43
N LEU A 81 2.28 -0.88 6.33
CA LEU A 81 3.70 -1.18 6.45
C LEU A 81 4.20 -0.58 7.77
N SER A 82 5.04 -1.31 8.51
CA SER A 82 5.60 -0.80 9.77
C SER A 82 6.96 -1.41 10.07
N GLY A 83 7.82 -0.70 10.80
CA GLY A 83 9.04 -1.28 11.36
C GLY A 83 8.81 -2.11 12.63
N ARG A 84 7.63 -2.00 13.25
CA ARG A 84 7.34 -2.59 14.57
C ARG A 84 7.10 -4.08 14.52
N ASP A 85 7.27 -4.72 15.68
CA ASP A 85 6.97 -6.14 15.84
C ASP A 85 5.49 -6.47 15.58
N ALA A 86 5.24 -7.74 15.31
CA ALA A 86 3.91 -8.22 14.99
C ALA A 86 2.92 -8.00 16.15
N ASP A 87 3.34 -8.11 17.41
CA ASP A 87 2.44 -7.98 18.57
C ASP A 87 1.89 -6.56 18.70
N TYR A 88 2.73 -5.55 18.47
CA TYR A 88 2.31 -4.15 18.40
C TYR A 88 1.26 -3.95 17.30
N LEU A 89 1.52 -4.52 16.12
CA LEU A 89 0.65 -4.38 14.95
C LEU A 89 -0.71 -5.06 15.16
N HIS A 90 -0.73 -6.26 15.74
CA HIS A 90 -1.97 -6.99 16.02
C HIS A 90 -2.85 -6.28 17.05
N ARG A 91 -2.25 -5.62 18.05
CA ARG A 91 -3.02 -4.83 19.05
C ARG A 91 -3.62 -3.58 18.42
N ARG A 92 -2.90 -2.95 17.49
CA ARG A 92 -3.33 -1.70 16.85
C ARG A 92 -4.34 -1.94 15.73
N PHE A 93 -4.20 -3.04 14.99
CA PHE A 93 -5.03 -3.40 13.84
C PHE A 93 -5.63 -4.79 14.03
N PRO A 94 -6.79 -4.88 14.71
CA PRO A 94 -7.52 -6.15 14.82
C PRO A 94 -7.95 -6.65 13.43
N MET A 95 -8.18 -7.96 13.33
CA MET A 95 -8.60 -8.61 12.09
C MET A 95 -9.80 -7.90 11.45
N GLY A 96 -9.71 -7.65 10.15
CA GLY A 96 -10.75 -6.95 9.38
C GLY A 96 -10.60 -5.42 9.32
N SER A 97 -9.58 -4.84 9.97
CA SER A 97 -9.28 -3.41 9.85
C SER A 97 -8.72 -3.03 8.48
N CYS A 98 -7.89 -3.90 7.89
CA CYS A 98 -7.25 -3.73 6.59
C CYS A 98 -6.94 -5.11 5.98
N LEU A 99 -6.42 -5.15 4.74
CA LEU A 99 -6.10 -6.40 4.04
C LEU A 99 -4.98 -7.16 4.76
N ALA A 100 -3.90 -6.46 5.08
CA ALA A 100 -2.74 -7.02 5.76
C ALA A 100 -1.96 -5.91 6.48
N VAL A 101 -1.19 -6.30 7.48
CA VAL A 101 -0.19 -5.46 8.12
C VAL A 101 1.14 -6.18 8.00
N LEU A 102 2.12 -5.52 7.38
CA LEU A 102 3.41 -6.12 7.04
C LEU A 102 4.58 -5.34 7.67
N ASN A 103 5.60 -6.05 8.11
CA ASN A 103 6.85 -5.50 8.60
C ASN A 103 7.79 -5.18 7.43
N LYS A 104 8.25 -3.92 7.35
CA LYS A 104 9.09 -3.44 6.23
C LYS A 104 10.51 -4.02 6.21
N HIS A 105 10.98 -4.57 7.33
CA HIS A 105 12.31 -5.18 7.47
C HIS A 105 12.30 -6.70 7.30
N GLU A 106 11.13 -7.35 7.38
CA GLU A 106 11.07 -8.81 7.32
C GLU A 106 10.95 -9.33 5.88
N VAL A 107 11.94 -10.12 5.43
CA VAL A 107 12.01 -10.67 4.07
C VAL A 107 10.80 -11.53 3.72
N ARG A 108 10.30 -12.34 4.66
CA ARG A 108 9.12 -13.19 4.44
C ARG A 108 7.87 -12.37 4.15
N GLN A 109 7.72 -11.23 4.81
CA GLN A 109 6.56 -10.36 4.63
C GLN A 109 6.63 -9.59 3.32
N LYS A 110 7.84 -9.25 2.83
CA LYS A 110 8.04 -8.74 1.47
C LYS A 110 7.60 -9.76 0.40
N ALA A 111 7.79 -11.06 0.63
CA ALA A 111 7.28 -12.08 -0.29
C ALA A 111 5.75 -12.06 -0.37
N VAL A 112 5.05 -11.82 0.75
CA VAL A 112 3.59 -11.65 0.77
C VAL A 112 3.15 -10.43 -0.03
N LEU A 113 3.83 -9.29 0.14
CA LEU A 113 3.58 -8.10 -0.66
C LEU A 113 3.71 -8.40 -2.16
N ASN A 114 4.77 -9.11 -2.56
CA ASN A 114 4.98 -9.52 -3.94
C ASN A 114 3.87 -10.43 -4.47
N MET A 115 3.35 -11.35 -3.66
CA MET A 115 2.21 -12.19 -4.05
C MET A 115 0.95 -11.35 -4.29
N VAL A 116 0.67 -10.36 -3.45
CA VAL A 116 -0.48 -9.46 -3.64
C VAL A 116 -0.31 -8.63 -4.92
N LEU A 117 0.89 -8.08 -5.16
CA LEU A 117 1.19 -7.34 -6.38
C LEU A 117 1.05 -8.21 -7.64
N GLY A 118 1.53 -9.45 -7.59
CA GLY A 118 1.35 -10.43 -8.67
C GLY A 118 -0.12 -10.70 -8.97
N ALA A 119 -0.93 -10.97 -7.94
CA ALA A 119 -2.36 -11.18 -8.09
C ALA A 119 -3.10 -9.95 -8.64
N LEU A 120 -2.66 -8.74 -8.25
CA LEU A 120 -3.20 -7.50 -8.82
C LEU A 120 -2.85 -7.37 -10.30
N GLN A 121 -1.61 -7.65 -10.69
CA GLN A 121 -1.21 -7.62 -12.10
C GLN A 121 -1.98 -8.66 -12.92
N GLU A 122 -2.18 -9.88 -12.42
CA GLU A 122 -2.97 -10.89 -13.13
C GLU A 122 -4.42 -10.43 -13.32
N LYS A 123 -5.00 -9.84 -12.27
CA LYS A 123 -6.39 -9.38 -12.29
C LYS A 123 -6.63 -8.15 -13.16
N TYR A 124 -5.65 -7.26 -13.26
CA TYR A 124 -5.82 -5.93 -13.88
C TYR A 124 -4.90 -5.66 -15.08
N GLY A 125 -3.78 -6.37 -15.20
CA GLY A 125 -2.83 -6.28 -16.31
C GLY A 125 -3.24 -7.06 -17.55
N HIS A 126 -4.30 -7.89 -17.48
CA HIS A 126 -4.85 -8.62 -18.63
C HIS A 126 -5.86 -7.82 -19.46
N CYS A 127 -6.07 -6.53 -19.18
CA CYS A 127 -7.11 -5.75 -19.86
C CYS A 127 -6.70 -5.18 -21.23
N GLU A 128 -5.49 -5.45 -21.74
CA GLU A 128 -4.97 -4.84 -22.97
C GLU A 128 -4.64 -5.80 -24.12
N GLN A 129 -5.24 -7.00 -24.16
CA GLN A 129 -5.25 -7.83 -25.38
C GLN A 129 -6.63 -8.46 -25.60
N ALA A 130 -7.59 -7.64 -26.03
CA ALA A 130 -8.84 -8.12 -26.58
C ALA A 130 -9.36 -7.15 -27.64
N PHE A 131 -8.55 -6.84 -28.66
CA PHE A 131 -9.02 -6.36 -29.97
C PHE A 131 -8.02 -6.78 -31.07
#